data_AF-A0A2E1CYB3-F1
#
_entry.id   AF-A0A2E1CYB3-F1
#
_cell.length_a   1.000
_cell.length_b   1.000
_cell.length_c   1.000
_cell.angle_alpha   90.00
_cell.angle_beta   90.00
_cell.angle_gamma   90.00
#
_symmetry.space_group_name_H-M   'P 1'
#
loop_
_entity.id
_entity.type
_entity.pdbx_description
1 polymer ?
#
loop_
_entity_poly.entity_id
_entity_poly.type
_entity_poly.pdbx_seq_one_letter_code
_entity_poly.pdbx_strand_id
1 'polypeptide(L)'
;MATHSSRLVAQILELFAFGFFVLIYKSTLAANSYPLLLCPDSSSAILCTEVCKPFGQISYSIDREELEISKREKDNIEKSHFKDCKVQSQNEWLCNKVRYDENRRVFNGYEVVQMANGVLSKQSFVFEKSQDIWKEVFQCSKVSFLDKKN
;
A
#
# COMPACT_ATOMS: atom_id res chain seq x y z
N MET A 1 36.98 -1.38 48.27
CA MET A 1 35.53 -1.06 48.16
C MET A 1 35.27 -0.23 46.89
N ALA A 2 35.74 -0.68 45.72
CA ALA A 2 35.64 0.06 44.45
C ALA A 2 35.13 -0.79 43.27
N THR A 3 35.08 -2.11 43.43
CA THR A 3 34.69 -3.07 42.39
C THR A 3 33.19 -3.31 42.27
N HIS A 4 32.40 -2.92 43.28
CA HIS A 4 30.95 -3.12 43.29
C HIS A 4 30.17 -2.03 42.53
N SER A 5 30.74 -0.83 42.44
CA SER A 5 30.13 0.33 41.76
C SER A 5 30.21 0.22 40.23
N SER A 6 31.33 -0.26 39.69
CA SER A 6 31.51 -0.39 38.23
C SER A 6 30.58 -1.43 37.59
N ARG A 7 30.23 -2.49 38.32
CA ARG A 7 29.37 -3.57 37.83
C ARG A 7 27.89 -3.13 37.72
N LEU A 8 27.43 -2.30 38.66
CA LEU A 8 26.09 -1.72 38.64
C LEU A 8 25.93 -0.69 37.51
N VAL A 9 26.94 0.15 37.28
CA VAL A 9 26.93 1.13 36.17
C VAL A 9 26.92 0.43 34.81
N ALA A 10 27.68 -0.66 34.66
CA ALA A 10 27.67 -1.45 33.42
C ALA A 10 26.30 -2.11 33.14
N GLN A 11 25.64 -2.68 34.17
CA GLN A 11 24.31 -3.28 34.02
C GLN A 11 23.23 -2.26 33.66
N ILE A 12 23.29 -1.06 34.23
CA ILE A 12 22.36 0.03 33.89
C ILE A 12 22.58 0.48 32.44
N LEU A 13 23.84 0.60 32.00
CA LEU A 13 24.16 0.96 30.61
C LEU A 13 23.65 -0.10 29.61
N GLU A 14 23.75 -1.39 29.92
CA GLU A 14 23.22 -2.45 29.06
C GLU A 14 21.70 -2.43 28.96
N LEU A 15 20.99 -2.13 30.05
CA LEU A 15 19.53 -1.95 30.04
C LEU A 15 19.10 -0.76 29.17
N PHE A 16 19.83 0.36 29.23
CA PHE A 16 19.57 1.50 28.34
C PHE A 16 19.88 1.19 26.88
N ALA A 17 20.97 0.46 26.61
CA ALA A 17 21.33 0.03 25.26
C ALA A 17 20.26 -0.91 24.68
N PHE A 18 19.75 -1.86 25.46
CA PHE A 18 18.67 -2.78 25.04
C PHE A 18 17.35 -2.04 24.79
N GLY A 19 16.99 -1.10 25.67
CA GLY A 19 15.80 -0.26 25.50
C GLY A 19 15.86 0.63 24.26
N PHE A 20 17.03 1.20 23.97
CA PHE A 20 17.24 2.01 22.76
C PHE A 20 17.22 1.14 21.49
N PHE A 21 17.76 -0.09 21.55
CA PHE A 21 17.72 -1.03 20.44
C PHE A 21 16.28 -1.45 20.09
N VAL A 22 15.44 -1.70 21.10
CA VAL A 22 14.01 -2.03 20.89
C VAL A 22 13.24 -0.86 20.29
N LEU A 23 13.54 0.38 20.71
CA LEU A 23 12.93 1.59 20.15
C LEU A 23 13.36 1.85 18.70
N ILE A 24 14.63 1.66 18.35
CA ILE A 24 15.11 1.77 16.96
C ILE A 24 14.51 0.66 16.09
N TYR A 25 14.43 -0.58 16.58
CA TYR A 25 13.90 -1.71 15.80
C TYR A 25 12.41 -1.58 15.47
N LYS A 26 11.60 -0.96 16.34
CA LYS A 26 10.20 -0.65 16.03
C LYS A 26 10.04 0.52 15.05
N SER A 27 11.04 1.40 14.96
CA SER A 27 10.99 2.60 14.12
C SER A 27 11.36 2.35 12.65
N THR A 28 11.85 1.15 12.31
CA THR A 28 12.27 0.77 10.94
C THR A 28 11.24 -0.06 10.17
N LEU A 29 9.98 -0.13 10.62
CA LEU A 29 8.87 -0.45 9.72
C LEU A 29 8.56 0.77 8.83
N ALA A 30 9.52 1.13 7.99
CA ALA A 30 9.30 2.08 6.92
C ALA A 30 8.17 1.52 6.05
N ALA A 31 7.08 2.27 5.88
CA ALA A 31 6.03 1.93 4.93
C ALA A 31 6.68 1.87 3.54
N ASN A 32 6.88 0.66 3.02
CA ASN A 32 7.48 0.47 1.72
C ASN A 32 6.64 1.19 0.66
N SER A 33 7.26 2.13 -0.05
CA SER A 33 6.66 2.82 -1.19
C SER A 33 7.16 2.19 -2.49
N TYR A 34 6.26 1.90 -3.40
CA TYR A 34 6.54 1.26 -4.68
C TYR A 34 6.27 2.20 -5.85
N PRO A 35 6.96 2.04 -7.00
CA PRO A 35 6.62 2.79 -8.21
C PRO A 35 5.18 2.51 -8.63
N LEU A 36 4.41 3.55 -8.89
CA LEU A 36 3.08 3.48 -9.46
C LEU A 36 3.16 3.78 -10.95
N LEU A 37 2.61 2.89 -11.75
CA LEU A 37 2.57 2.98 -13.20
C LEU A 37 1.13 3.19 -13.67
N LEU A 38 0.96 3.99 -14.72
CA LEU A 38 -0.30 4.17 -15.44
C LEU A 38 -0.27 3.31 -16.70
N CYS A 39 -1.30 2.50 -16.89
CA CYS A 39 -1.40 1.54 -17.98
C CYS A 39 -2.48 1.96 -18.99
N PRO A 40 -2.34 1.56 -20.26
CA PRO A 40 -3.30 1.90 -21.31
C PRO A 40 -4.64 1.14 -21.17
N ASP A 41 -4.62 -0.06 -20.59
CA ASP A 41 -5.78 -0.95 -20.48
C ASP A 41 -5.67 -1.86 -19.24
N SER A 42 -6.77 -2.57 -18.94
CA SER A 42 -6.86 -3.47 -17.79
C SER A 42 -5.90 -4.65 -17.87
N SER A 43 -5.70 -5.25 -19.05
CA SER A 43 -4.81 -6.41 -19.21
C SER A 43 -3.37 -6.04 -18.93
N SER A 44 -2.95 -4.89 -19.47
CA SER A 44 -1.64 -4.29 -19.22
C SER A 44 -1.40 -3.98 -17.74
N ALA A 45 -2.44 -3.53 -17.02
CA ALA A 45 -2.36 -3.26 -15.58
C ALA A 45 -2.28 -4.53 -14.72
N ILE A 46 -3.08 -5.55 -15.04
CA ILE A 46 -3.09 -6.83 -14.30
C ILE A 46 -1.70 -7.49 -14.36
N LEU A 47 -1.08 -7.49 -15.54
CA LEU A 47 0.25 -8.09 -15.75
C LEU A 47 1.40 -7.13 -15.45
N CYS A 48 1.10 -5.85 -15.25
CA CYS A 48 2.05 -4.75 -15.08
C CYS A 48 3.18 -4.79 -16.13
N THR A 49 2.75 -4.77 -17.40
CA THR A 49 3.61 -4.84 -18.59
C THR A 49 4.42 -3.56 -18.83
N GLU A 50 5.44 -3.65 -19.67
CA GLU A 50 6.36 -2.54 -19.98
C GLU A 50 5.72 -1.35 -20.70
N VAL A 51 4.52 -1.52 -21.27
CA VAL A 51 3.77 -0.40 -21.88
C VAL A 51 3.23 0.60 -20.84
N CYS A 52 3.20 0.21 -19.56
CA CYS A 52 2.77 1.09 -18.48
C CYS A 52 3.85 2.14 -18.17
N LYS A 53 3.43 3.40 -18.03
CA LYS A 53 4.33 4.54 -17.86
C LYS A 53 4.43 4.97 -16.39
N PRO A 54 5.59 5.47 -15.94
CA PRO A 54 5.73 6.06 -14.60
C PRO A 54 4.69 7.13 -14.33
N PHE A 55 4.04 7.05 -13.17
CA PHE A 55 2.98 7.98 -12.78
C PHE A 55 3.19 8.55 -11.37
N GLY A 56 3.70 7.76 -10.43
CA GLY A 56 3.95 8.24 -9.08
C GLY A 56 4.50 7.17 -8.16
N GLN A 57 4.15 7.26 -6.88
CA GLN A 57 4.46 6.26 -5.86
C GLN A 57 3.17 5.80 -5.18
N ILE A 58 3.17 4.55 -4.73
CA ILE A 58 2.07 3.96 -3.99
C ILE A 58 2.61 3.21 -2.77
N SER A 59 1.94 3.36 -1.64
CA SER A 59 2.08 2.47 -0.50
C SER A 59 0.71 1.92 -0.15
N TYR A 60 0.70 0.75 0.47
CA TYR A 60 -0.52 0.10 0.89
C TYR A 60 -0.29 -0.71 2.16
N SER A 61 -1.36 -0.87 2.94
CA SER A 61 -1.40 -1.74 4.11
C SER A 61 -2.72 -2.48 4.09
N ILE A 62 -2.66 -3.80 4.25
CA ILE A 62 -3.84 -4.65 4.38
C ILE A 62 -3.84 -5.31 5.75
N ASP A 63 -4.92 -5.13 6.50
CA ASP A 63 -5.13 -5.76 7.82
C ASP A 63 -6.59 -6.20 7.93
N ARG A 64 -6.83 -7.44 8.35
CA ARG A 64 -8.17 -8.00 8.63
C ARG A 64 -9.25 -7.56 7.60
N GLU A 65 -8.95 -7.73 6.31
CA GLU A 65 -9.86 -7.42 5.19
C GLU A 65 -10.09 -5.93 4.89
N GLU A 66 -9.37 -5.03 5.56
CA GLU A 66 -9.33 -3.61 5.24
C GLU A 66 -8.03 -3.25 4.53
N LEU A 67 -8.14 -2.52 3.43
CA LEU A 67 -7.01 -2.04 2.65
C LEU A 67 -6.97 -0.51 2.68
N GLU A 68 -5.86 0.04 3.18
CA GLU A 68 -5.48 1.44 3.00
C GLU A 68 -4.46 1.53 1.87
N ILE A 69 -4.72 2.43 0.91
CA ILE A 69 -3.79 2.82 -0.14
C ILE A 69 -3.48 4.30 0.02
N SER A 70 -2.19 4.62 -0.04
CA SER A 70 -1.71 5.99 -0.16
C SER A 70 -0.97 6.14 -1.49
N LYS A 71 -1.51 6.96 -2.38
CA LYS A 71 -0.89 7.35 -3.64
C LYS A 71 -0.23 8.72 -3.47
N ARG A 72 1.00 8.86 -3.96
CA ARG A 72 1.68 10.14 -4.11
C ARG A 72 1.91 10.43 -5.59
N GLU A 73 1.46 11.58 -6.04
CA GLU A 73 1.68 12.10 -7.39
C GLU A 73 2.11 13.57 -7.28
N LYS A 74 3.32 13.88 -7.72
CA LYS A 74 3.94 15.21 -7.51
C LYS A 74 3.85 15.62 -6.03
N ASP A 75 3.11 16.69 -5.72
CA ASP A 75 2.92 17.25 -4.38
C ASP A 75 1.60 16.84 -3.72
N ASN A 76 0.79 15.98 -4.37
CA ASN A 76 -0.50 15.55 -3.84
C ASN A 76 -0.41 14.12 -3.26
N ILE A 77 -1.01 13.93 -2.09
CA ILE A 77 -1.16 12.63 -1.43
C ILE A 77 -2.65 12.31 -1.35
N GLU A 78 -3.05 11.22 -2.00
CA GLU A 78 -4.41 10.72 -1.99
C GLU A 78 -4.46 9.43 -1.19
N LYS A 79 -5.35 9.37 -0.19
CA LYS A 79 -5.62 8.16 0.57
C LYS A 79 -6.96 7.55 0.18
N SER A 80 -6.99 6.24 0.03
CA SER A 80 -8.19 5.48 -0.29
C SER A 80 -8.30 4.27 0.64
N HIS A 81 -9.50 4.09 1.19
CA HIS A 81 -9.84 2.96 2.04
C HIS A 81 -10.83 2.04 1.34
N PHE A 82 -10.59 0.74 1.44
CA PHE A 82 -11.42 -0.35 0.97
C PHE A 82 -11.73 -1.26 2.15
N LYS A 83 -12.95 -1.78 2.18
CA LYS A 83 -13.45 -2.70 3.22
C LYS A 83 -13.87 -4.02 2.57
N ASP A 84 -14.05 -5.04 3.39
CA ASP A 84 -14.56 -6.35 2.98
C ASP A 84 -13.73 -7.00 1.86
N CYS A 85 -12.41 -6.81 1.92
CA CYS A 85 -11.46 -7.40 0.97
C CYS A 85 -11.37 -8.92 1.18
N LYS A 86 -11.33 -9.67 0.08
CA LYS A 86 -11.00 -11.10 0.11
C LYS A 86 -9.50 -11.28 0.25
N VAL A 87 -9.03 -11.64 1.43
CA VAL A 87 -7.60 -11.82 1.72
C VAL A 87 -7.27 -13.31 1.83
N GLN A 88 -6.43 -13.81 0.92
CA GLN A 88 -5.91 -15.19 0.99
C GLN A 88 -4.51 -15.21 1.61
N SER A 89 -3.67 -14.26 1.25
CA SER A 89 -2.33 -14.07 1.82
C SER A 89 -1.89 -12.61 1.72
N GLN A 90 -0.69 -12.29 2.21
CA GLN A 90 -0.10 -10.96 2.07
C GLN A 90 0.07 -10.53 0.59
N ASN A 91 0.25 -11.50 -0.31
CA ASN A 91 0.54 -11.29 -1.73
C ASN A 91 -0.61 -11.72 -2.65
N GLU A 92 -1.75 -12.06 -2.06
CA GLU A 92 -2.93 -12.55 -2.79
C GLU A 92 -4.20 -12.07 -2.09
N TRP A 93 -4.79 -11.02 -2.64
CA TRP A 93 -6.02 -10.42 -2.13
C TRP A 93 -6.74 -9.60 -3.19
N LEU A 94 -8.04 -9.41 -2.99
CA LEU A 94 -8.93 -8.68 -3.89
C LEU A 94 -9.86 -7.78 -3.08
N CYS A 95 -9.90 -6.51 -3.44
CA CYS A 95 -10.75 -5.49 -2.84
C CYS A 95 -11.59 -4.82 -3.92
N ASN A 96 -12.83 -4.50 -3.61
CA ASN A 96 -13.70 -3.72 -4.47
C ASN A 96 -14.38 -2.62 -3.68
N LYS A 97 -14.62 -1.49 -4.33
CA LYS A 97 -15.31 -0.35 -3.73
C LYS A 97 -16.29 0.21 -4.73
N VAL A 98 -17.54 0.29 -4.31
CA VAL A 98 -18.57 1.02 -5.04
C VAL A 98 -18.48 2.49 -4.65
N ARG A 99 -18.47 3.38 -5.63
CA ARG A 99 -18.60 4.82 -5.43
C ARG A 99 -20.07 5.17 -5.58
N TYR A 100 -20.71 5.49 -4.47
CA TYR A 100 -22.10 5.92 -4.42
C TYR A 100 -22.18 7.25 -3.67
N ASP A 101 -22.87 8.24 -4.26
CA ASP A 101 -23.21 9.49 -3.58
C ASP A 101 -24.55 9.29 -2.87
N GLU A 102 -24.51 9.08 -1.56
CA GLU A 102 -25.71 8.88 -0.73
C GLU A 102 -26.65 10.09 -0.73
N ASN A 103 -26.09 11.30 -0.81
CA ASN A 103 -26.89 12.54 -0.78
C ASN A 103 -27.70 12.69 -2.07
N ARG A 104 -27.10 12.33 -3.21
CA ARG A 104 -27.75 12.39 -4.52
C ARG A 104 -28.44 11.10 -4.93
N ARG A 105 -28.20 10.01 -4.19
CA ARG A 105 -28.61 8.64 -4.53
C ARG A 105 -28.13 8.16 -5.90
N VAL A 106 -26.93 8.60 -6.30
CA VAL A 106 -26.37 8.33 -7.63
C VAL A 106 -25.17 7.38 -7.52
N PHE A 107 -25.16 6.34 -8.36
CA PHE A 107 -23.99 5.50 -8.57
C PHE A 107 -22.95 6.27 -9.40
N ASN A 108 -21.77 6.44 -8.82
CA ASN A 108 -20.66 7.19 -9.41
C ASN A 108 -19.59 6.30 -10.03
N GLY A 109 -19.71 4.98 -9.88
CA GLY A 109 -18.77 4.02 -10.46
C GLY A 109 -18.26 3.00 -9.45
N TYR A 110 -17.18 2.32 -9.83
CA TYR A 110 -16.56 1.28 -9.00
C TYR A 110 -15.05 1.27 -9.19
N GLU A 111 -14.38 0.76 -8.17
CA GLU A 111 -12.94 0.55 -8.17
C GLU A 111 -12.66 -0.89 -7.74
N VAL A 112 -11.75 -1.56 -8.46
CA VAL A 112 -11.24 -2.88 -8.12
C VAL A 112 -9.74 -2.76 -7.91
N VAL A 113 -9.25 -3.33 -6.82
CA VAL A 113 -7.83 -3.43 -6.51
C VAL A 113 -7.51 -4.86 -6.17
N GLN A 114 -6.44 -5.40 -6.76
CA GLN A 114 -5.98 -6.74 -6.46
C GLN A 114 -4.47 -6.78 -6.31
N MET A 115 -4.01 -7.71 -5.48
CA MET A 115 -2.63 -8.16 -5.42
C MET A 115 -2.61 -9.62 -5.87
N ALA A 116 -1.80 -9.91 -6.89
CA ALA A 116 -1.60 -11.27 -7.36
C ALA A 116 -0.13 -11.46 -7.71
N ASN A 117 0.51 -12.48 -7.12
CA ASN A 117 1.94 -12.78 -7.32
C ASN A 117 2.84 -11.55 -7.11
N GLY A 118 2.45 -10.68 -6.18
CA GLY A 118 3.20 -9.46 -5.88
C GLY A 118 3.05 -8.30 -6.87
N VAL A 119 2.12 -8.42 -7.80
CA VAL A 119 1.69 -7.32 -8.68
C VAL A 119 0.40 -6.75 -8.13
N LEU A 120 0.45 -5.47 -7.74
CA LEU A 120 -0.74 -4.69 -7.45
C LEU A 120 -1.30 -4.16 -8.76
N SER A 121 -2.60 -4.33 -8.98
CA SER A 121 -3.32 -3.65 -10.07
C SER A 121 -4.58 -2.98 -9.54
N LYS A 122 -4.86 -1.79 -10.07
CA LYS A 122 -6.03 -0.98 -9.74
C LYS A 122 -6.76 -0.62 -11.03
N GLN A 123 -8.07 -0.82 -11.03
CA GLN A 123 -8.98 -0.48 -12.12
C GLN A 123 -10.08 0.41 -11.56
N SER A 124 -10.19 1.63 -12.07
CA SER A 124 -11.20 2.60 -11.65
C SER A 124 -12.08 2.96 -12.83
N PHE A 125 -13.39 2.85 -12.65
CA PHE A 125 -14.40 3.23 -13.61
C PHE A 125 -15.30 4.23 -12.89
N VAL A 126 -15.13 5.54 -13.13
CA VAL A 126 -15.77 6.60 -12.33
C VAL A 126 -16.27 7.74 -13.22
N PHE A 127 -17.40 8.36 -12.86
CA PHE A 127 -17.90 9.57 -13.52
C PHE A 127 -17.14 10.83 -13.04
N GLU A 128 -16.54 11.60 -13.97
CA GLU A 128 -15.69 12.74 -13.58
C GLU A 128 -16.43 14.09 -13.46
N LYS A 129 -17.67 14.25 -13.93
CA LYS A 129 -18.45 15.52 -13.78
C LYS A 129 -19.92 15.45 -14.22
N SER A 130 -20.26 14.57 -15.17
CA SER A 130 -21.63 14.27 -15.63
C SER A 130 -21.77 12.76 -15.90
N GLN A 131 -23.00 12.23 -15.87
CA GLN A 131 -23.29 10.80 -16.10
C GLN A 131 -22.94 10.30 -17.52
N ASP A 132 -22.42 11.17 -18.39
CA ASP A 132 -22.16 10.86 -19.80
C ASP A 132 -20.69 10.57 -20.11
N ILE A 133 -19.77 10.82 -19.15
CA ILE A 133 -18.32 10.63 -19.37
C ILE A 133 -17.77 9.69 -18.31
N TRP A 134 -17.64 8.42 -18.70
CA TRP A 134 -16.89 7.42 -17.95
C TRP A 134 -15.40 7.68 -18.08
N LYS A 135 -14.72 7.77 -16.93
CA LYS A 135 -13.27 7.78 -16.87
C LYS A 135 -12.78 6.44 -16.39
N GLU A 136 -11.99 5.80 -17.24
CA GLU A 136 -11.29 4.56 -16.93
C GLU A 136 -9.84 4.87 -16.60
N VAL A 137 -9.37 4.35 -15.47
CA VAL A 137 -7.98 4.50 -15.04
C VAL A 137 -7.46 3.12 -14.64
N PHE A 138 -6.39 2.71 -15.30
CA PHE A 138 -5.71 1.45 -15.05
C PHE A 138 -4.31 1.72 -14.52
N GLN A 139 -3.99 1.15 -13.37
CA GLN A 139 -2.72 1.38 -12.68
C GLN A 139 -2.14 0.07 -12.18
N CYS A 140 -0.81 0.00 -12.09
CA CYS A 140 -0.13 -1.14 -11.50
C CYS A 140 1.10 -0.74 -10.70
N SER A 141 1.55 -1.66 -9.84
CA SER A 141 2.80 -1.55 -9.12
C SER A 141 3.40 -2.93 -8.90
N LYS A 142 4.71 -3.06 -9.17
CA LYS A 142 5.47 -4.28 -8.85
C LYS A 142 6.09 -4.12 -7.49
N VAL A 143 5.69 -4.98 -6.58
CA VAL A 143 6.31 -5.08 -5.27
C VAL A 143 7.48 -6.05 -5.46
N SER A 144 8.70 -5.53 -5.37
CA SER A 144 9.88 -6.39 -5.41
C SER A 144 9.88 -7.23 -4.13
N PHE A 145 9.28 -8.42 -4.20
CA PHE A 145 9.65 -9.49 -3.29
C PHE A 145 11.08 -9.82 -3.69
N LEU A 146 12.03 -9.53 -2.82
CA LEU A 146 13.29 -10.26 -2.84
C LEU A 146 12.87 -11.72 -2.82
N ASP A 147 12.94 -12.38 -3.98
CA ASP A 147 12.92 -13.82 -4.07
C ASP A 147 13.90 -14.28 -3.00
N LYS A 148 13.37 -14.85 -1.92
CA LYS A 148 14.17 -15.74 -1.11
C LYS A 148 14.50 -16.88 -2.06
N LYS A 149 15.64 -16.73 -2.74
CA LYS A 149 16.33 -17.84 -3.39
C LYS A 149 16.47 -18.91 -2.30
N ASN A 150 15.63 -19.93 -2.40
CA ASN A 150 15.90 -21.23 -1.77
C ASN A 150 17.14 -21.83 -2.43
#